data_AF-A0A1B8HEZ6-F1
#
_entry.id   AF-A0A1B8HEZ6-F1
#
_cell.length_a   1.000
_cell.length_b   1.000
_cell.length_c   1.000
_cell.angle_alpha   90.00
_cell.angle_beta   90.00
_cell.angle_gamma   90.00
#
_symmetry.space_group_name_H-M   'P 1'
#
loop_
_entity.id
_entity.type
_entity.pdbx_description
1 polymer ?
#
loop_
_entity_poly.entity_id
_entity_poly.type
_entity_poly.pdbx_seq_one_letter_code
_entity_poly.pdbx_strand_id
1 'polypeptide(L)'
;MFEQLGILNIGTYLIGAIFIILVPGPNSLYVLKSSATFGYKKGYQAALGVFVGDAVLVFLSFLGVASVIKASPVLFTAVRYLGAAYLLYLGLKILYATFIQKQGDHDDKPLRAENAFNKALILSLTNPKAILFYVSFFIQFIDFNYAHPGISYAVLALLLEAISFIYLSFLIYSGAKLSQFFRHKKQVAKAGNSTIGLFFMGFAAKLALFTA
;
A
#
# COMPACT_ATOMS: atom_id res chain seq x y z
N MET A 1 -26.91 -12.19 -2.42
CA MET A 1 -27.08 -10.74 -2.64
C MET A 1 -26.02 -10.20 -3.61
N PHE A 2 -24.72 -10.29 -3.32
CA PHE A 2 -23.67 -9.78 -4.24
C PHE A 2 -23.60 -10.50 -5.60
N GLU A 3 -23.92 -11.78 -5.66
CA GLU A 3 -23.99 -12.53 -6.93
C GLU A 3 -25.04 -11.96 -7.91
N GLN A 4 -26.14 -11.37 -7.39
CA GLN A 4 -27.15 -10.70 -8.21
C GLN A 4 -26.61 -9.42 -8.89
N LEU A 5 -25.47 -8.92 -8.41
CA LEU A 5 -24.74 -7.78 -8.97
C LEU A 5 -23.55 -8.23 -9.83
N GLY A 6 -23.48 -9.51 -10.24
CA GLY A 6 -22.38 -10.03 -11.04
C GLY A 6 -21.05 -10.13 -10.28
N ILE A 7 -21.07 -10.18 -8.95
CA ILE A 7 -19.86 -10.34 -8.14
C ILE A 7 -19.70 -11.80 -7.74
N LEU A 8 -18.56 -12.39 -8.11
CA LEU A 8 -18.19 -13.77 -7.85
C LEU A 8 -17.38 -13.85 -6.55
N ASN A 9 -17.67 -14.84 -5.70
CA ASN A 9 -16.83 -15.21 -4.54
C ASN A 9 -16.42 -14.04 -3.62
N ILE A 10 -17.39 -13.26 -3.13
CA ILE A 10 -17.11 -12.06 -2.32
C ILE A 10 -16.22 -12.32 -1.09
N GLY A 11 -16.33 -13.48 -0.45
CA GLY A 11 -15.48 -13.85 0.69
C GLY A 11 -14.00 -13.91 0.31
N THR A 12 -13.69 -14.58 -0.81
CA THR A 12 -12.32 -14.66 -1.35
C THR A 12 -11.80 -13.28 -1.75
N TYR A 13 -12.64 -12.44 -2.34
CA TYR A 13 -12.30 -11.05 -2.65
C TYR A 13 -11.89 -10.28 -1.39
N LEU A 14 -12.71 -10.31 -0.34
CA LEU A 14 -12.42 -9.59 0.91
C LEU A 14 -11.14 -10.08 1.57
N ILE A 15 -10.91 -11.40 1.60
CA ILE A 15 -9.68 -11.98 2.14
C ILE A 15 -8.47 -11.48 1.34
N GLY A 16 -8.51 -11.58 0.00
CA GLY A 16 -7.42 -11.12 -0.86
C GLY A 16 -7.15 -9.62 -0.73
N ALA A 17 -8.21 -8.81 -0.67
CA ALA A 17 -8.15 -7.36 -0.46
C ALA A 17 -7.48 -7.00 0.88
N ILE A 18 -7.84 -7.69 1.96
CA ILE A 18 -7.22 -7.47 3.27
C ILE A 18 -5.73 -7.81 3.22
N PHE A 19 -5.37 -9.00 2.70
CA PHE A 19 -3.96 -9.42 2.65
C PHE A 19 -3.10 -8.44 1.85
N ILE A 20 -3.58 -7.97 0.69
CA ILE A 20 -2.77 -7.09 -0.15
C ILE A 20 -2.61 -5.68 0.42
N ILE A 21 -3.64 -5.18 1.09
CA ILE A 21 -3.65 -3.86 1.76
C ILE A 21 -2.71 -3.89 2.98
N LEU A 22 -2.71 -4.99 3.74
CA LEU A 22 -1.88 -5.13 4.94
C LEU A 22 -0.38 -5.13 4.63
N VAL A 23 0.03 -5.53 3.43
CA VAL A 23 1.43 -5.46 3.00
C VAL A 23 1.78 -4.01 2.66
N PRO A 24 2.56 -3.31 3.51
CA PRO A 24 2.82 -1.90 3.33
C PRO A 24 3.58 -1.66 2.03
N GLY A 25 2.97 -0.87 1.13
CA GLY A 25 3.58 -0.41 -0.10
C GLY A 25 4.08 1.03 0.00
N PRO A 26 4.55 1.62 -1.12
CA PRO A 26 4.99 3.01 -1.16
C PRO A 26 3.93 4.00 -0.65
N ASN A 27 2.66 3.81 -1.03
CA ASN A 27 1.53 4.64 -0.58
C ASN A 27 1.36 4.61 0.95
N SER A 28 1.25 3.41 1.53
CA SER A 28 1.08 3.21 2.98
C SER A 28 2.25 3.76 3.78
N LEU A 29 3.48 3.53 3.31
CA LEU A 29 4.71 4.05 3.94
C LEU A 29 4.77 5.58 3.86
N TYR A 30 4.37 6.17 2.73
CA TYR A 30 4.32 7.63 2.58
C TYR A 30 3.29 8.25 3.53
N VAL A 31 2.09 7.67 3.64
CA VAL A 31 1.05 8.12 4.58
C VAL A 31 1.54 8.02 6.03
N LEU A 32 2.17 6.89 6.40
CA LEU A 32 2.77 6.69 7.71
C LEU A 32 3.85 7.74 8.00
N LYS A 33 4.83 7.94 7.09
CA LYS A 33 5.91 8.92 7.24
C LYS A 33 5.36 10.35 7.33
N SER A 34 4.42 10.71 6.46
CA SER A 34 3.76 12.03 6.47
C SER A 34 3.05 12.31 7.80
N SER A 35 2.30 11.33 8.32
CA SER A 35 1.62 11.46 9.62
C SER A 35 2.58 11.52 10.80
N ALA A 36 3.66 10.75 10.78
CA ALA A 36 4.68 10.77 11.83
C ALA A 36 5.48 12.08 11.82
N THR A 37 5.81 12.64 10.66
CA THR A 37 6.60 13.87 10.56
C THR A 37 5.77 15.12 10.83
N PHE A 38 4.57 15.21 10.23
CA PHE A 38 3.77 16.43 10.16
C PHE A 38 2.38 16.34 10.82
N GLY A 39 2.05 15.20 11.44
CA GLY A 39 0.80 14.99 12.17
C GLY A 39 -0.39 14.54 11.31
N TYR A 40 -1.54 14.33 11.98
CA TYR A 40 -2.74 13.73 11.41
C TYR A 40 -3.23 14.41 10.12
N LYS A 41 -3.24 15.75 10.07
CA LYS A 41 -3.75 16.53 8.93
C LYS A 41 -2.99 16.20 7.63
N LYS A 42 -1.66 16.13 7.70
CA LYS A 42 -0.82 15.80 6.55
C LYS A 42 -0.88 14.31 6.19
N GLY A 43 -1.12 13.45 7.18
CA GLY A 43 -1.46 12.04 6.97
C GLY A 43 -2.73 11.87 6.12
N TYR A 44 -3.83 12.53 6.50
CA TYR A 44 -5.09 12.47 5.74
C TYR A 44 -5.01 13.18 4.38
N GLN A 45 -4.24 14.26 4.25
CA GLN A 45 -3.96 14.85 2.93
C GLN A 45 -3.26 13.86 1.99
N ALA A 46 -2.30 13.09 2.50
CA ALA A 46 -1.66 12.03 1.73
C ALA A 46 -2.66 10.90 1.39
N ALA A 47 -3.46 10.44 2.36
CA ALA A 47 -4.46 9.39 2.14
C ALA A 47 -5.50 9.78 1.07
N LEU A 48 -5.97 11.03 1.08
CA LEU A 48 -6.86 11.54 0.02
C LEU A 48 -6.19 11.49 -1.37
N GLY A 49 -4.90 11.79 -1.46
CA GLY A 49 -4.15 11.67 -2.71
C GLY A 49 -4.06 10.22 -3.19
N VAL A 50 -3.89 9.28 -2.25
CA VAL A 50 -3.93 7.83 -2.53
C VAL A 50 -5.30 7.43 -3.08
N PHE A 51 -6.40 7.75 -2.39
CA PHE A 51 -7.76 7.38 -2.80
C PHE A 51 -8.18 7.98 -4.15
N VAL A 52 -7.80 9.22 -4.43
CA VAL A 52 -8.05 9.81 -5.75
C VAL A 52 -7.25 9.07 -6.83
N GLY A 53 -6.00 8.71 -6.54
CA GLY A 53 -5.18 7.90 -7.44
C GLY A 53 -5.78 6.52 -7.68
N ASP A 54 -6.22 5.85 -6.62
CA ASP A 54 -6.86 4.54 -6.68
C ASP A 54 -8.15 4.58 -7.48
N ALA A 55 -9.01 5.58 -7.26
CA ALA A 55 -10.23 5.77 -8.04
C ALA A 55 -9.93 5.95 -9.55
N VAL A 56 -8.90 6.73 -9.90
CA VAL A 56 -8.47 6.89 -11.29
C VAL A 56 -7.97 5.57 -11.87
N LEU A 57 -7.13 4.83 -11.15
CA LEU A 57 -6.58 3.56 -11.62
C LEU A 57 -7.64 2.46 -11.77
N VAL A 58 -8.58 2.37 -10.82
CA VAL A 58 -9.71 1.45 -10.90
C VAL A 58 -10.60 1.78 -12.10
N PHE A 59 -10.88 3.07 -12.32
CA PHE A 59 -11.67 3.50 -13.47
C PHE A 59 -10.98 3.17 -14.80
N LEU A 60 -9.68 3.48 -14.92
CA LEU A 60 -8.89 3.13 -16.11
C LEU A 60 -8.78 1.62 -16.31
N SER A 61 -8.65 0.86 -15.22
CA SER A 61 -8.66 -0.60 -15.26
C SER A 61 -9.99 -1.13 -15.81
N PHE A 62 -11.13 -0.61 -15.36
CA PHE A 62 -12.44 -0.96 -15.88
C PHE A 62 -12.54 -0.68 -17.38
N LEU A 63 -12.14 0.52 -17.83
CA LEU A 63 -12.16 0.88 -19.24
C LEU A 63 -11.27 -0.03 -20.10
N GLY A 64 -10.05 -0.33 -19.61
CA GLY A 64 -9.11 -1.22 -20.29
C GLY A 64 -9.61 -2.66 -20.38
N VAL A 65 -10.24 -3.18 -19.34
CA VAL A 65 -10.82 -4.53 -19.37
C VAL A 65 -12.05 -4.57 -20.29
N ALA A 66 -12.92 -3.56 -20.20
CA ALA A 66 -14.10 -3.47 -21.06
C ALA A 66 -13.73 -3.38 -22.55
N SER A 67 -12.63 -2.71 -22.91
CA SER A 67 -12.15 -2.66 -24.29
C SER A 67 -11.61 -4.01 -24.78
N VAL A 68 -10.87 -4.74 -23.94
CA VAL A 68 -10.36 -6.08 -24.26
C VAL A 68 -11.50 -7.07 -24.49
N ILE A 69 -12.55 -7.04 -23.65
CA ILE A 69 -13.73 -7.90 -23.79
C ILE A 69 -14.43 -7.65 -25.13
N LYS A 70 -14.60 -6.38 -25.51
CA LYS A 70 -15.19 -6.01 -26.80
C LYS A 70 -14.34 -6.44 -27.99
N ALA A 71 -13.02 -6.50 -27.81
CA ALA A 71 -12.09 -6.86 -28.89
C ALA A 71 -12.10 -8.36 -29.20
N SER A 72 -11.95 -9.24 -28.18
CA SER A 72 -12.00 -10.69 -28.38
C SER A 72 -12.12 -11.47 -27.06
N PRO A 73 -12.98 -12.52 -27.00
CA PRO A 73 -13.03 -13.46 -25.88
C PRO A 73 -11.68 -14.14 -25.59
N VAL A 74 -10.87 -14.39 -26.62
CA VAL A 74 -9.54 -15.01 -26.48
C VAL A 74 -8.58 -14.06 -25.77
N LEU A 75 -8.56 -12.79 -26.15
CA LEU A 75 -7.73 -11.77 -25.49
C LEU A 75 -8.15 -11.56 -24.04
N PHE A 76 -9.46 -11.52 -23.76
CA PHE A 76 -9.96 -11.42 -22.39
C PHE A 76 -9.50 -12.61 -21.53
N THR A 77 -9.59 -13.82 -22.07
CA THR A 77 -9.11 -15.03 -21.39
C THR A 77 -7.61 -14.96 -21.12
N ALA A 78 -6.81 -14.52 -22.10
CA ALA A 78 -5.38 -14.31 -21.92
C ALA A 78 -5.07 -13.30 -20.81
N VAL A 79 -5.76 -12.15 -20.79
CA VAL A 79 -5.61 -11.13 -19.75
C VAL A 79 -5.99 -11.68 -18.37
N ARG A 80 -7.05 -12.49 -18.25
CA ARG A 80 -7.40 -13.15 -16.98
C ARG A 80 -6.29 -14.06 -16.46
N TYR A 81 -5.71 -14.89 -17.32
CA TYR A 81 -4.62 -15.78 -16.92
C TYR A 81 -3.33 -15.00 -16.59
N LEU A 82 -3.00 -13.96 -17.37
CA LEU A 82 -1.87 -13.08 -17.07
C LEU A 82 -2.05 -12.37 -15.72
N GLY A 83 -3.27 -11.91 -15.42
CA GLY A 83 -3.59 -11.33 -14.13
C GLY A 83 -3.43 -12.33 -12.97
N ALA A 84 -3.89 -13.56 -13.14
CA ALA A 84 -3.70 -14.62 -12.16
C ALA A 84 -2.20 -14.93 -11.93
N ALA A 85 -1.41 -15.03 -13.00
CA ALA A 85 0.04 -15.22 -12.92
C ALA A 85 0.74 -14.06 -12.21
N TYR A 86 0.30 -12.81 -12.46
CA TYR A 86 0.82 -11.64 -11.75
C TYR A 86 0.50 -11.68 -10.25
N LEU A 87 -0.73 -12.04 -9.87
CA LEU A 87 -1.08 -12.18 -8.46
C LEU A 87 -0.26 -13.28 -7.77
N LEU A 88 -0.01 -14.40 -8.46
CA LEU A 88 0.86 -15.45 -7.95
C LEU A 88 2.28 -14.93 -7.74
N TYR A 89 2.85 -14.23 -8.72
CA TYR A 89 4.15 -13.57 -8.59
C TYR A 89 4.18 -12.60 -7.41
N LEU A 90 3.13 -11.80 -7.23
CA LEU A 90 3.04 -10.83 -6.14
C LEU A 90 2.98 -11.53 -4.78
N GLY A 91 2.20 -12.60 -4.66
CA GLY A 91 2.16 -13.44 -3.47
C GLY A 91 3.51 -14.07 -3.13
N LEU A 92 4.20 -14.65 -4.12
CA LEU A 92 5.55 -15.21 -3.97
C LEU A 92 6.56 -14.14 -3.56
N LYS A 93 6.49 -12.95 -4.15
CA LYS A 93 7.36 -11.82 -3.80
C LYS A 93 7.16 -11.39 -2.35
N ILE A 94 5.91 -11.37 -1.87
CA ILE A 94 5.60 -11.07 -0.47
C ILE A 94 6.21 -12.12 0.45
N LEU A 95 5.97 -13.41 0.18
CA LEU A 95 6.55 -14.50 0.96
C LEU A 95 8.08 -14.43 0.98
N TYR A 96 8.72 -14.23 -0.17
CA TYR A 96 10.16 -14.09 -0.28
C TYR A 96 10.70 -12.93 0.57
N ALA A 97 10.06 -11.76 0.50
CA ALA A 97 10.45 -10.60 1.30
C ALA A 97 10.32 -10.86 2.81
N THR A 98 9.27 -11.58 3.24
CA THR A 98 9.05 -11.95 4.65
C THR A 98 10.11 -12.92 5.18
N PHE A 99 10.55 -13.90 4.38
CA PHE A 99 11.45 -14.96 4.84
C PHE A 99 12.93 -14.66 4.62
N ILE A 100 13.30 -13.87 3.60
CA ILE A 100 14.69 -13.75 3.13
C ILE A 100 15.24 -12.32 3.28
N GLN A 101 14.39 -11.29 3.35
CA GLN A 101 14.85 -9.90 3.33
C GLN A 101 14.70 -9.19 4.68
N LYS A 102 15.84 -8.87 5.31
CA LYS A 102 15.93 -7.79 6.30
C LYS A 102 15.49 -6.49 5.62
N GLN A 103 14.61 -5.71 6.27
CA GLN A 103 14.12 -4.42 5.79
C GLN A 103 15.24 -3.63 5.13
N GLY A 104 15.10 -3.38 3.82
CA GLY A 104 16.04 -2.57 3.07
C GLY A 104 16.00 -1.13 3.58
N ASP A 105 17.18 -0.51 3.65
CA ASP A 105 17.39 0.87 4.01
C ASP A 105 16.49 1.77 3.16
N HIS A 106 15.42 2.29 3.74
CA HIS A 106 14.52 3.19 3.03
C HIS A 106 15.25 4.53 2.89
N ASP A 107 15.49 4.98 1.65
CA ASP A 107 16.13 6.25 1.31
C ASP A 107 15.60 7.36 2.24
N ASP A 108 16.42 7.73 3.21
CA ASP A 108 16.02 8.46 4.40
C ASP A 108 15.98 9.97 4.13
N LYS A 109 15.55 10.32 2.91
CA LYS A 109 15.43 11.71 2.51
C LYS A 109 14.38 12.37 3.40
N PRO A 110 14.73 13.50 4.05
CA PRO A 110 13.79 14.24 4.85
C PRO A 110 12.62 14.63 3.95
N LEU A 111 11.40 14.33 4.41
CA LEU A 111 10.21 14.80 3.71
C LEU A 111 10.26 16.34 3.71
N ARG A 112 10.31 16.93 2.53
CA ARG A 112 10.12 18.38 2.39
C ARG A 112 8.66 18.71 2.72
N ALA A 113 8.41 19.94 3.14
CA ALA A 113 7.06 20.47 3.36
C ALA A 113 6.33 20.68 2.01
N GLU A 114 6.16 19.60 1.26
CA GLU A 114 5.49 19.57 -0.04
C GLU A 114 3.98 19.35 0.15
N ASN A 115 3.24 19.49 -0.95
CA ASN A 115 1.83 19.14 -0.97
C ASN A 115 1.68 17.61 -0.89
N ALA A 116 1.40 17.12 0.32
CA ALA A 116 1.26 15.71 0.63
C ALA A 116 0.22 15.00 -0.25
N PHE A 117 -0.85 15.70 -0.64
CA PHE A 117 -1.85 15.18 -1.57
C PHE A 117 -1.25 14.93 -2.95
N ASN A 118 -0.61 15.92 -3.57
CA ASN A 118 -0.04 15.79 -4.92
C ASN A 118 1.04 14.70 -4.96
N LYS A 119 1.89 14.65 -3.92
CA LYS A 119 2.95 13.64 -3.84
C LYS A 119 2.38 12.24 -3.73
N ALA A 120 1.38 12.03 -2.88
CA ALA A 120 0.69 10.76 -2.73
C ALA A 120 -0.08 10.37 -4.00
N LEU A 121 -0.72 11.32 -4.67
CA LEU A 121 -1.43 11.10 -5.93
C LEU A 121 -0.48 10.62 -7.03
N ILE A 122 0.63 11.33 -7.24
CA ILE A 122 1.66 10.92 -8.22
C ILE A 122 2.23 9.56 -7.83
N LEU A 123 2.54 9.34 -6.56
CA LEU A 123 3.04 8.07 -6.08
C LEU A 123 2.06 6.92 -6.36
N SER A 124 0.77 7.15 -6.14
CA SER A 124 -0.28 6.17 -6.41
C SER A 124 -0.43 5.89 -7.91
N LEU A 125 -0.54 6.93 -8.74
CA LEU A 125 -0.68 6.80 -10.19
C LEU A 125 0.53 6.15 -10.86
N THR A 126 1.72 6.27 -10.27
CA THR A 126 2.96 5.66 -10.77
C THR A 126 3.28 4.32 -10.12
N ASN A 127 2.42 3.82 -9.22
CA ASN A 127 2.68 2.60 -8.46
C ASN A 127 2.39 1.34 -9.31
N PRO A 128 3.42 0.63 -9.80
CA PRO A 128 3.21 -0.55 -10.64
C PRO A 128 2.49 -1.68 -9.89
N LYS A 129 2.62 -1.76 -8.56
CA LYS A 129 1.87 -2.72 -7.72
C LYS A 129 0.37 -2.43 -7.82
N ALA A 130 -0.03 -1.16 -7.66
CA ALA A 130 -1.43 -0.76 -7.68
C ALA A 130 -2.06 -0.95 -9.06
N ILE A 131 -1.40 -0.45 -10.11
CA ILE A 131 -1.86 -0.55 -11.50
C ILE A 131 -2.16 -2.02 -11.86
N LEU A 132 -1.15 -2.89 -11.68
CA LEU A 132 -1.28 -4.29 -12.05
C LEU A 132 -2.24 -5.03 -11.14
N PHE A 133 -2.32 -4.66 -9.86
CA PHE A 133 -3.31 -5.21 -8.94
C PHE A 133 -4.74 -4.91 -9.38
N TYR A 134 -5.09 -3.66 -9.70
CA TYR A 134 -6.47 -3.32 -10.10
C TYR A 134 -6.91 -4.06 -11.36
N VAL A 135 -6.02 -4.13 -12.36
CA VAL A 135 -6.28 -4.88 -13.59
C VAL A 135 -6.42 -6.39 -13.32
N SER A 136 -5.52 -6.95 -12.53
CA SER A 136 -5.43 -8.41 -12.35
C SER A 136 -6.45 -8.96 -11.37
N PHE A 137 -6.68 -8.25 -10.27
CA PHE A 137 -7.50 -8.71 -9.16
C PHE A 137 -8.99 -8.57 -9.45
N PHE A 138 -9.45 -7.41 -9.92
CA PHE A 138 -10.89 -7.14 -10.07
C PHE A 138 -11.56 -8.08 -11.08
N ILE A 139 -10.90 -8.34 -12.22
CA ILE A 139 -11.44 -9.20 -13.28
C ILE A 139 -11.70 -10.65 -12.83
N GLN A 140 -11.09 -11.09 -11.74
CA GLN A 140 -11.27 -12.45 -11.21
C GLN A 140 -12.59 -12.62 -10.47
N PHE A 141 -13.16 -11.51 -9.98
CA PHE A 141 -14.34 -11.51 -9.11
C PHE A 141 -15.57 -10.88 -9.78
N ILE A 142 -15.51 -10.62 -11.09
CA ILE A 142 -16.61 -10.01 -11.84
C ILE A 142 -17.07 -10.96 -12.93
N ASP A 143 -18.38 -11.21 -12.97
CA ASP A 143 -19.05 -11.86 -14.08
C ASP A 143 -19.35 -10.83 -15.17
N PHE A 144 -18.65 -10.94 -16.29
CA PHE A 144 -18.83 -10.05 -17.43
C PHE A 144 -20.01 -10.41 -18.34
N ASN A 145 -20.74 -11.50 -18.03
CA ASN A 145 -22.04 -11.78 -18.65
C ASN A 145 -23.18 -11.02 -17.94
N TYR A 146 -22.93 -10.46 -16.76
CA TYR A 146 -23.88 -9.60 -16.07
C TYR A 146 -24.14 -8.33 -16.91
N ALA A 147 -25.40 -7.87 -16.94
CA ALA A 147 -25.81 -6.75 -17.78
C ALA A 147 -25.11 -5.41 -17.44
N HIS A 148 -24.64 -5.25 -16.20
CA HIS A 148 -24.08 -4.00 -15.69
C HIS A 148 -22.75 -4.20 -14.91
N PRO A 149 -21.67 -4.66 -15.56
CA PRO A 149 -20.41 -5.01 -14.87
C PRO A 149 -19.73 -3.79 -14.22
N GLY A 150 -20.07 -2.57 -14.65
CA GLY A 150 -19.61 -1.34 -14.00
C GLY A 150 -20.11 -1.19 -12.56
N ILE A 151 -21.31 -1.71 -12.24
CA ILE A 151 -21.84 -1.72 -10.87
C ILE A 151 -21.00 -2.67 -10.00
N SER A 152 -20.68 -3.86 -10.51
CA SER A 152 -19.81 -4.83 -9.84
C SER A 152 -18.45 -4.21 -9.52
N TYR A 153 -17.83 -3.53 -10.50
CA TYR A 153 -16.59 -2.79 -10.32
C TYR A 153 -16.69 -1.73 -9.22
N ALA A 154 -17.74 -0.90 -9.24
CA ALA A 154 -17.93 0.17 -8.26
C ALA A 154 -18.12 -0.38 -6.84
N VAL A 155 -18.91 -1.44 -6.68
CA VAL A 155 -19.12 -2.08 -5.36
C VAL A 155 -17.83 -2.67 -4.82
N LEU A 156 -17.08 -3.41 -5.64
CA LEU A 156 -15.79 -3.96 -5.24
C LEU A 156 -14.80 -2.85 -4.88
N ALA A 157 -14.73 -1.78 -5.69
CA ALA A 157 -13.87 -0.63 -5.42
C ALA A 157 -14.21 0.02 -4.08
N LEU A 158 -15.50 0.28 -3.80
CA LEU A 158 -15.94 0.85 -2.53
C LEU A 158 -15.59 -0.02 -1.32
N LEU A 159 -15.71 -1.35 -1.46
CA LEU A 159 -15.32 -2.27 -0.39
C LEU A 159 -13.81 -2.24 -0.13
N LEU A 160 -13.02 -2.24 -1.20
CA LEU A 160 -11.56 -2.11 -1.10
C LEU A 160 -11.17 -0.78 -0.45
N GLU A 161 -11.77 0.33 -0.88
CA GLU A 161 -11.52 1.66 -0.33
C GLU A 161 -11.94 1.77 1.13
N ALA A 162 -13.04 1.13 1.54
CA ALA A 162 -13.44 1.09 2.94
C ALA A 162 -12.39 0.36 3.80
N ILE A 163 -11.87 -0.79 3.34
CA ILE A 163 -10.80 -1.53 4.02
C ILE A 163 -9.51 -0.67 4.05
N SER A 164 -9.16 -0.05 2.94
CA SER A 164 -8.00 0.83 2.79
C SER A 164 -8.09 2.05 3.73
N PHE A 165 -9.27 2.65 3.84
CA PHE A 165 -9.53 3.78 4.74
C PHE A 165 -9.31 3.42 6.20
N ILE A 166 -9.82 2.27 6.65
CA ILE A 166 -9.60 1.79 8.02
C ILE A 166 -8.10 1.58 8.27
N TYR A 167 -7.42 0.90 7.34
CA TYR A 167 -5.99 0.62 7.45
C TYR A 167 -5.13 1.89 7.45
N LEU A 168 -5.34 2.82 6.51
CA LEU A 168 -4.59 4.08 6.44
C LEU A 168 -4.88 4.97 7.64
N SER A 169 -6.13 5.01 8.13
CA SER A 169 -6.47 5.75 9.35
C SER A 169 -5.74 5.19 10.57
N PHE A 170 -5.63 3.85 10.68
CA PHE A 170 -4.82 3.20 11.69
C PHE A 170 -3.33 3.58 11.59
N LEU A 171 -2.76 3.58 10.39
CA LEU A 171 -1.37 4.03 10.18
C LEU A 171 -1.16 5.50 10.52
N ILE A 172 -2.10 6.37 10.13
CA ILE A 172 -2.04 7.81 10.44
C ILE A 172 -2.05 8.03 11.94
N TYR A 173 -2.95 7.35 12.65
CA TYR A 173 -3.06 7.49 14.10
C TYR A 173 -1.81 6.97 14.81
N SER A 174 -1.35 5.78 14.42
CA SER A 174 -0.15 5.16 14.97
C SER A 174 1.10 6.01 14.71
N GLY A 175 1.28 6.48 13.48
CA GLY A 175 2.43 7.31 13.09
C GLY A 175 2.49 8.62 13.87
N ALA A 176 1.38 9.36 13.90
CA ALA A 176 1.32 10.64 14.62
C ALA A 176 1.49 10.47 16.14
N LYS A 177 0.80 9.50 16.76
CA LYS A 177 0.85 9.27 18.21
C LYS A 177 2.23 8.78 18.66
N LEU A 178 2.84 7.85 17.93
CA LEU A 178 4.15 7.31 18.26
C LEU A 178 5.22 8.41 18.14
N SER A 179 5.17 9.21 17.07
CA SER A 179 6.05 10.38 16.91
C SER A 179 5.86 11.42 18.02
N GLN A 180 4.61 11.73 18.39
CA GLN A 180 4.31 12.68 19.47
C GLN A 180 4.83 12.19 20.82
N PHE A 181 4.69 10.89 21.12
CA PHE A 181 5.20 10.27 22.34
C PHE A 181 6.72 10.44 22.47
N PHE A 182 7.48 10.10 21.41
CA PHE A 182 8.93 10.29 21.39
C PHE A 182 9.34 11.77 21.43
N ARG A 183 8.59 12.67 20.78
CA ARG A 183 8.85 14.11 20.80
C ARG A 183 8.59 14.76 22.17
N HIS A 184 7.57 14.31 22.92
CA HIS A 184 7.27 14.84 24.25
C HIS A 184 8.21 14.26 25.32
N LYS A 185 8.65 13.01 25.17
CA LYS A 185 9.62 12.38 26.06
C LYS A 185 11.06 12.60 25.56
N LYS A 186 11.45 13.87 25.31
CA LYS A 186 12.81 14.25 24.87
C LYS A 186 13.91 13.61 25.71
N GLN A 187 13.67 13.41 27.02
CA GLN A 187 14.63 12.74 27.90
C GLN A 187 14.80 11.25 27.63
N VAL A 188 13.75 10.54 27.19
CA VAL A 188 13.83 9.12 26.82
C VAL A 188 14.57 8.94 25.49
N ALA A 189 14.29 9.79 24.51
CA ALA A 189 15.04 9.81 23.25
C ALA A 189 16.51 10.18 23.47
N LYS A 190 16.78 11.16 24.36
CA LYS A 190 18.15 11.53 24.75
C LYS A 190 18.85 10.39 25.49
N ALA A 191 18.19 9.74 26.46
CA ALA A 191 18.76 8.63 27.21
C ALA A 191 19.10 7.45 26.28
N GLY A 192 18.19 7.05 25.39
CA GLY A 192 18.45 6.00 24.40
C GLY A 192 19.64 6.33 23.49
N ASN A 193 19.67 7.54 22.92
CA ASN A 193 20.78 7.99 22.08
C ASN A 193 22.11 8.06 22.84
N SER A 194 22.08 8.48 24.11
CA SER A 194 23.25 8.49 24.98
C SER A 194 23.76 7.09 25.28
N THR A 195 22.88 6.12 25.55
CA THR A 195 23.26 4.71 25.76
C THR A 195 23.89 4.11 24.50
N ILE A 196 23.31 4.37 23.32
CA ILE A 196 23.87 3.93 22.03
C ILE A 196 25.25 4.57 21.80
N GLY A 197 25.39 5.88 22.05
CA GLY A 197 26.66 6.58 21.93
C GLY A 197 27.73 6.04 22.90
N LEU A 198 27.37 5.76 24.15
CA LEU A 198 28.26 5.13 25.13
C LEU A 198 28.68 3.73 24.69
N PHE A 199 27.76 2.96 24.13
CA PHE A 199 28.06 1.63 23.61
C PHE A 199 29.06 1.69 22.46
N PHE A 200 28.88 2.60 21.51
CA PHE A 200 29.85 2.81 20.42
C PHE A 200 31.21 3.32 20.91
N MET A 201 31.23 4.22 21.89
CA MET A 201 32.48 4.68 22.50
C MET A 201 33.22 3.53 23.20
N GLY A 202 32.52 2.71 23.99
CA GLY A 202 33.09 1.52 24.63
C GLY A 202 33.59 0.49 23.61
N PHE A 203 32.83 0.27 22.53
CA PHE A 203 33.23 -0.61 21.44
C PHE A 203 34.49 -0.10 20.73
N ALA A 204 34.56 1.20 20.42
CA ALA A 204 35.74 1.83 19.80
C ALA A 204 36.98 1.74 20.70
N ALA A 205 36.83 1.97 22.02
CA ALA A 205 37.92 1.82 22.98
C ALA A 205 38.43 0.38 23.04
N LYS A 206 37.52 -0.61 23.09
CA LYS A 206 37.89 -2.03 23.03
C LYS A 206 38.62 -2.39 21.73
N LEU A 207 38.17 -1.86 20.59
CA LEU A 207 38.79 -2.09 19.29
C LEU A 207 40.21 -1.54 19.24
N ALA A 208 40.43 -0.31 19.74
CA ALA A 208 41.74 0.33 19.80
C ALA A 208 42.74 -0.43 20.69
N LEU A 209 42.26 -1.00 21.81
CA LEU A 209 43.07 -1.82 22.72
C LEU A 209 43.36 -3.23 22.18
N PHE A 210 42.60 -3.71 21.19
CA PHE A 210 42.82 -5.02 20.56
C PHE A 210 43.85 -4.96 19.41
N THR A 211 44.20 -3.76 18.95
CA THR A 211 45.15 -3.51 17.85
C THR A 211 46.53 -3.04 18.33
N ALA A 212 46.82 -3.12 19.62
CA ALA A 212 48.13 -2.90 20.24
C ALA A 212 48.63 -4.20 20.88
#